data_AF-A0AA43HWP7-F1
#
_entry.id   AF-A0AA43HWP7-F1
#
_cell.length_a   1.000
_cell.length_b   1.000
_cell.length_c   1.000
_cell.angle_alpha   90.00
_cell.angle_beta   90.00
_cell.angle_gamma   90.00
#
_symmetry.space_group_name_H-M   'P 1'
#
loop_
_entity.id
_entity.type
_entity.pdbx_description
1 polymer ?
#
loop_
_entity_poly.entity_id
_entity_poly.type
_entity_poly.pdbx_seq_one_letter_code
_entity_poly.pdbx_strand_id
1 'polypeptide(L)'
;MVAKISHGSNLYGALSYNQEKVDEGLGKILATNLVIEPTDGAFNASTCMQDFERFMPSHITTKKPVIHASLNPHPDDKLTDEQLTEIGQKYMERLGYGSQPYMIFKHEDIDRQHIHIV
;
A
#
# COMPACT_ATOMS: atom_id res chain seq x y z
N MET A 1 -4.22 3.48 17.56
CA MET A 1 -4.18 2.90 16.20
C MET A 1 -4.62 1.44 16.22
N VAL A 2 -5.41 1.01 15.24
CA VAL A 2 -5.82 -0.38 15.01
C VAL A 2 -5.24 -0.84 13.67
N ALA A 3 -4.66 -2.04 13.64
CA ALA A 3 -4.13 -2.66 12.42
C ALA A 3 -4.98 -3.88 12.04
N LYS A 4 -5.26 -4.02 10.74
CA LYS A 4 -5.89 -5.22 10.16
C LYS A 4 -5.04 -5.72 9.00
N ILE A 5 -4.59 -6.97 9.05
CA ILE A 5 -3.88 -7.63 7.94
C ILE A 5 -4.81 -8.66 7.29
N SER A 6 -4.75 -8.73 5.97
CA SER A 6 -5.44 -9.72 5.15
C SER A 6 -4.50 -10.29 4.10
N HIS A 7 -4.82 -11.51 3.64
CA HIS A 7 -4.08 -12.18 2.58
C HIS A 7 -5.01 -12.41 1.39
N GLY A 8 -4.55 -12.07 0.18
CA GLY A 8 -5.31 -12.12 -1.05
C GLY A 8 -4.56 -12.84 -2.18
N SER A 9 -5.29 -13.17 -3.24
CA SER A 9 -4.76 -13.79 -4.46
C SER A 9 -4.80 -12.87 -5.68
N ASN A 10 -5.35 -11.65 -5.53
CA ASN A 10 -5.53 -10.71 -6.62
C ASN A 10 -4.77 -9.41 -6.34
N LEU A 11 -3.51 -9.36 -6.79
CA LEU A 11 -2.66 -8.18 -6.62
C LEU A 11 -3.20 -6.98 -7.41
N TYR A 12 -3.57 -7.21 -8.67
CA TYR A 12 -4.14 -6.16 -9.53
C TYR A 12 -5.35 -5.50 -8.87
N GLY A 13 -6.31 -6.31 -8.39
CA GLY A 13 -7.50 -5.79 -7.72
C GLY A 13 -7.19 -4.97 -6.47
N ALA A 14 -6.17 -5.36 -5.70
CA ALA A 14 -5.74 -4.58 -4.54
C ALA A 14 -5.11 -3.24 -4.96
N LEU A 15 -4.22 -3.25 -5.96
CA LEU A 15 -3.59 -2.02 -6.47
C LEU A 15 -4.62 -1.08 -7.12
N SER A 16 -5.47 -1.60 -8.01
CA SER A 16 -6.48 -0.82 -8.72
C SER A 16 -7.48 -0.16 -7.77
N TYR A 17 -7.95 -0.87 -6.75
CA TYR A 17 -8.89 -0.29 -5.79
C TYR A 17 -8.29 0.89 -5.02
N ASN A 18 -7.04 0.77 -4.55
CA ASN A 18 -6.39 1.87 -3.85
C ASN A 18 -6.02 3.01 -4.80
N GLN A 19 -5.60 2.70 -6.03
CA GLN A 19 -5.34 3.72 -7.06
C GLN A 19 -6.62 4.49 -7.43
N GLU A 20 -7.76 3.83 -7.53
CA GLU A 20 -9.05 4.48 -7.80
C GLU A 20 -9.37 5.55 -6.74
N LYS A 21 -9.03 5.31 -5.46
CA LYS A 21 -9.19 6.34 -4.41
C LYS A 21 -8.28 7.53 -4.59
N VAL A 22 -7.06 7.32 -5.09
CA VAL A 22 -6.16 8.40 -5.44
C VAL A 22 -6.71 9.20 -6.62
N ASP A 23 -7.18 8.51 -7.66
CA ASP A 23 -7.72 9.10 -8.88
C ASP A 23 -9.02 9.89 -8.63
N GLU A 24 -9.86 9.42 -7.71
CA GLU A 24 -11.06 10.12 -7.22
C GLU A 24 -10.75 11.35 -6.34
N GLY A 25 -9.48 11.61 -6.03
CA GLY A 25 -9.06 12.68 -5.12
C GLY A 25 -9.39 12.40 -3.65
N LEU A 26 -9.71 11.14 -3.32
CA LEU A 26 -10.03 10.66 -1.98
C LEU A 26 -8.81 10.02 -1.28
N GLY A 27 -7.63 10.15 -1.86
CA GLY A 27 -6.42 9.54 -1.33
C GLY A 27 -5.15 10.03 -1.99
N LYS A 28 -4.01 9.51 -1.51
CA LYS A 28 -2.67 9.81 -2.01
C LYS A 28 -1.77 8.59 -1.88
N ILE A 29 -0.78 8.46 -2.76
CA ILE A 29 0.34 7.55 -2.53
C ILE A 29 1.36 8.30 -1.67
N LEU A 30 1.69 7.73 -0.51
CA LEU A 30 2.61 8.33 0.45
C LEU A 30 4.05 7.87 0.25
N ALA A 31 4.23 6.61 -0.14
CA ALA A 31 5.53 6.04 -0.43
C ALA A 31 5.41 4.74 -1.23
N THR A 32 6.50 4.39 -1.90
CA THR A 32 6.70 3.09 -2.53
C THR A 32 7.99 2.46 -2.03
N ASN A 33 8.08 1.14 -2.13
CA ASN A 33 9.32 0.39 -1.94
C ASN A 33 9.45 -0.61 -3.08
N LEU A 34 10.58 -0.57 -3.80
CA LEU A 34 10.85 -1.44 -4.95
C LEU A 34 9.79 -1.38 -6.07
N VAL A 35 8.98 -0.32 -6.10
CA VAL A 35 8.01 0.00 -7.16
C VAL A 35 8.39 1.37 -7.73
N ILE A 36 8.46 1.46 -9.05
CA ILE A 36 9.01 2.63 -9.74
C ILE A 36 8.00 3.78 -9.68
N GLU A 37 8.45 4.93 -9.19
CA GLU A 37 7.68 6.17 -9.28
C GLU A 37 7.79 6.76 -10.70
N PRO A 38 6.66 6.99 -11.39
CA PRO A 38 6.65 7.63 -12.70
C PRO A 38 7.16 9.07 -12.65
N THR A 39 7.78 9.55 -13.73
CA THR A 39 8.37 10.90 -13.78
C THR A 39 7.34 12.04 -13.66
N ASP A 40 6.09 11.77 -14.01
CA ASP A 40 4.97 12.69 -13.89
C ASP A 40 4.17 12.49 -12.58
N GLY A 41 4.57 11.54 -11.73
CA GLY A 41 3.88 11.17 -10.49
C GLY A 41 2.56 10.42 -10.71
N ALA A 42 2.18 10.12 -11.96
CA ALA A 42 0.90 9.49 -12.28
C ALA A 42 1.03 7.97 -12.28
N PHE A 43 0.79 7.36 -11.12
CA PHE A 43 0.82 5.91 -10.98
C PHE A 43 -0.29 5.21 -11.78
N ASN A 44 0.04 4.03 -12.29
CA ASN A 44 -0.91 3.15 -12.97
C ASN A 44 -0.82 1.75 -12.37
N ALA A 45 -1.97 1.17 -11.99
CA ALA A 45 -2.03 -0.12 -11.33
C ALA A 45 -1.39 -1.27 -12.15
N SER A 46 -1.51 -1.25 -13.47
CA SER A 46 -0.91 -2.27 -14.34
C SER A 46 0.62 -2.17 -14.34
N THR A 47 1.18 -0.96 -14.40
CA THR A 47 2.63 -0.75 -14.34
C THR A 47 3.17 -1.12 -12.95
N CYS A 48 2.46 -0.74 -11.88
CA CYS A 48 2.83 -1.11 -10.52
C CYS A 48 2.84 -2.64 -10.36
N MET A 49 1.81 -3.33 -10.88
CA MET A 49 1.76 -4.80 -10.86
C MET A 49 2.98 -5.42 -11.54
N GLN A 50 3.41 -4.90 -12.69
CA GLN A 50 4.62 -5.40 -13.36
C GLN A 50 5.88 -5.23 -12.49
N ASP A 51 5.98 -4.14 -11.73
CA ASP A 51 7.10 -3.95 -10.80
C ASP A 51 7.06 -4.96 -9.66
N PHE A 52 5.89 -5.24 -9.07
CA PHE A 52 5.75 -6.31 -8.07
C PHE A 52 6.12 -7.69 -8.63
N GLU A 53 5.66 -8.01 -9.84
CA GLU A 53 5.92 -9.30 -10.49
C GLU A 53 7.41 -9.57 -10.71
N ARG A 54 8.24 -8.52 -10.89
CA ARG A 54 9.70 -8.66 -10.99
C ARG A 54 10.35 -9.24 -9.73
N PHE A 55 9.69 -9.12 -8.58
CA PHE A 55 10.15 -9.67 -7.30
C PHE A 55 9.44 -10.97 -6.93
N MET A 56 8.47 -11.44 -7.73
CA MET A 56 7.80 -12.72 -7.50
C MET A 56 8.61 -13.87 -8.11
N PRO A 57 8.83 -14.98 -7.38
CA PRO A 57 9.50 -16.14 -7.96
C PRO A 57 8.62 -16.77 -9.04
N SER A 58 9.26 -17.33 -10.08
CA SER A 58 8.61 -17.99 -11.22
C SER A 58 7.70 -19.16 -10.83
N HIS A 59 7.93 -19.75 -9.65
CA HIS A 59 7.11 -20.82 -9.10
C HIS A 59 6.63 -20.45 -7.69
N ILE A 60 5.43 -19.90 -7.61
CA ILE A 60 4.69 -19.69 -6.36
C ILE A 60 3.74 -20.85 -6.12
N THR A 61 3.85 -21.49 -4.96
CA THR A 61 2.87 -22.45 -4.43
C THR A 61 1.92 -21.81 -3.41
N THR A 62 2.25 -20.61 -2.93
CA THR A 62 1.45 -19.81 -2.02
C THR A 62 0.14 -19.37 -2.69
N LYS A 63 -0.99 -19.87 -2.20
CA LYS A 63 -2.33 -19.58 -2.79
C LYS A 63 -2.75 -18.12 -2.67
N LYS A 64 -2.26 -17.40 -1.65
CA LYS A 64 -2.60 -16.01 -1.35
C LYS A 64 -1.33 -15.21 -1.08
N PRO A 65 -0.54 -14.90 -2.12
CA PRO A 65 0.77 -14.27 -1.95
C PRO A 65 0.70 -12.78 -1.62
N VAL A 66 -0.46 -12.14 -1.79
CA VAL A 66 -0.63 -10.70 -1.57
C VAL A 66 -0.96 -10.45 -0.12
N ILE A 67 -0.20 -9.57 0.53
CA ILE A 67 -0.51 -9.04 1.86
C ILE A 67 -1.16 -7.69 1.66
N HIS A 68 -2.26 -7.46 2.35
CA HIS A 68 -2.90 -6.15 2.40
C HIS A 68 -3.17 -5.78 3.85
N ALA A 69 -2.54 -4.71 4.30
CA ALA A 69 -2.71 -4.16 5.64
C ALA A 69 -3.45 -2.82 5.61
N SER A 70 -4.34 -2.62 6.56
CA SER A 70 -4.97 -1.33 6.83
C SER A 70 -4.59 -0.88 8.24
N LEU A 71 -3.97 0.30 8.34
CA LEU A 71 -3.60 0.93 9.61
C LEU A 71 -4.50 2.14 9.83
N ASN A 72 -5.24 2.11 10.94
CA ASN A 72 -6.27 3.08 11.28
C ASN A 72 -5.82 3.83 12.55
N PRO A 73 -5.30 5.06 12.43
CA PRO A 73 -5.11 5.96 13.56
C PRO A 73 -6.39 6.13 14.39
N HIS A 74 -6.25 6.54 15.65
CA HIS A 74 -7.41 6.99 16.42
C HIS A 74 -7.98 8.25 15.75
N PRO A 75 -9.30 8.50 15.77
CA PRO A 75 -9.89 9.71 15.18
C PRO A 75 -9.30 11.02 15.71
N ASP A 76 -8.78 11.01 16.94
CA ASP A 76 -8.13 12.18 17.56
C ASP A 76 -6.65 12.34 17.18
N ASP A 77 -6.03 11.34 16.55
CA ASP A 77 -4.63 11.39 16.12
C ASP A 77 -4.51 12.32 14.90
N LYS A 78 -3.71 13.39 15.04
CA LYS A 78 -3.41 14.33 13.95
C LYS A 78 -2.04 14.03 13.36
N LEU A 79 -1.95 12.96 12.57
CA LEU A 79 -0.71 12.53 11.95
C LEU A 79 -0.48 13.25 10.62
N THR A 80 0.75 13.70 10.37
CA THR A 80 1.14 14.23 9.05
C THR A 80 1.34 13.10 8.04
N ASP A 81 1.38 13.45 6.75
CA ASP A 81 1.67 12.48 5.69
C ASP A 81 3.05 11.82 5.91
N GLU A 82 4.06 12.56 6.37
CA GLU A 82 5.38 12.02 6.71
C GLU A 82 5.34 11.03 7.88
N GLN A 83 4.56 11.33 8.93
CA GLN A 83 4.40 10.43 10.07
C GLN A 83 3.68 9.14 9.67
N LEU A 84 2.66 9.24 8.82
CA LEU A 84 1.96 8.07 8.27
C LEU A 84 2.88 7.21 7.40
N THR A 85 3.72 7.84 6.56
CA THR A 85 4.76 7.16 5.78
C THR A 85 5.72 6.40 6.69
N GLU A 86 6.27 7.06 7.71
CA GLU A 86 7.23 6.46 8.64
C GLU A 86 6.60 5.28 9.41
N ILE A 87 5.35 5.43 9.84
CA ILE A 87 4.60 4.36 10.51
C ILE A 87 4.44 3.15 9.57
N GLY A 88 4.03 3.37 8.31
CA GLY A 88 3.83 2.28 7.36
C GLY A 88 5.13 1.56 7.00
N GLN A 89 6.23 2.31 6.79
CA GLN A 89 7.55 1.73 6.54
C GLN A 89 8.04 0.91 7.74
N LYS A 90 8.00 1.46 8.96
CA LYS A 90 8.36 0.74 10.20
C LYS A 90 7.49 -0.49 10.43
N TYR A 91 6.21 -0.43 10.05
CA TYR A 91 5.30 -1.56 10.15
C TYR A 91 5.77 -2.71 9.25
N MET A 92 6.12 -2.43 7.99
CA MET A 92 6.64 -3.43 7.06
C MET A 92 8.01 -3.98 7.50
N GLU A 93 8.91 -3.13 7.97
CA GLU A 93 10.19 -3.56 8.54
C GLU A 93 10.01 -4.53 9.71
N ARG A 94 9.15 -4.19 10.68
CA ARG A 94 8.92 -5.03 11.87
C ARG A 94 8.21 -6.35 11.57
N LEU A 95 7.42 -6.42 10.49
CA LEU A 95 6.85 -7.67 10.00
C LEU A 95 7.86 -8.53 9.22
N GLY A 96 9.05 -8.01 8.92
CA GLY A 96 10.05 -8.69 8.10
C GLY A 96 9.81 -8.55 6.58
N TYR A 97 8.92 -7.64 6.17
CA TYR A 97 8.58 -7.38 4.76
C TYR A 97 9.19 -6.09 4.22
N GLY A 98 10.09 -5.42 4.96
CA GLY A 98 10.73 -4.17 4.53
C GLY A 98 11.52 -4.27 3.21
N SER A 99 11.93 -5.48 2.81
CA SER A 99 12.61 -5.74 1.53
C SER A 99 11.69 -6.30 0.44
N GLN A 100 10.37 -6.35 0.66
CA GLN A 100 9.38 -6.74 -0.35
C GLN A 100 8.87 -5.51 -1.10
N PRO A 101 8.42 -5.65 -2.36
CA PRO A 101 7.72 -4.55 -3.02
C PRO A 101 6.44 -4.22 -2.24
N TYR A 102 6.22 -2.92 -1.98
CA TYR A 102 4.97 -2.45 -1.41
C TYR A 102 4.69 -1.00 -1.77
N MET A 103 3.43 -0.60 -1.64
CA MET A 103 2.97 0.79 -1.76
C MET A 103 2.14 1.18 -0.55
N ILE A 104 2.30 2.42 -0.08
CA ILE A 104 1.54 3.00 1.02
C ILE A 104 0.55 4.01 0.45
N PHE A 105 -0.73 3.70 0.53
CA PHE A 105 -1.83 4.58 0.14
C PHE A 105 -2.44 5.21 1.38
N LYS A 106 -2.69 6.51 1.36
CA LYS A 106 -3.54 7.21 2.31
C LYS A 106 -4.93 7.34 1.71
N HIS A 107 -5.95 7.02 2.50
CA HIS A 107 -7.34 7.26 2.15
C HIS A 107 -7.97 8.27 3.12
N GLU A 108 -8.85 9.12 2.57
CA GLU A 108 -9.62 10.17 3.24
C GLU A 108 -11.12 10.08 2.86
N ASP A 109 -11.55 8.91 2.40
CA ASP A 109 -12.91 8.60 1.95
C ASP A 109 -13.92 8.38 3.08
N ILE A 110 -13.47 8.46 4.34
CA ILE A 110 -14.28 8.43 5.56
C ILE A 110 -13.85 9.57 6.49
N ASP A 111 -14.59 9.81 7.59
CA ASP A 111 -14.33 10.87 8.58
C ASP A 111 -12.97 10.80 9.31
N ARG A 112 -12.11 9.85 8.95
CA ARG A 112 -10.75 9.68 9.48
C ARG A 112 -9.77 9.28 8.39
N GLN A 113 -8.55 9.77 8.53
CA GLN A 113 -7.43 9.34 7.70
C GLN A 113 -6.99 7.95 8.11
N HIS A 114 -6.64 7.11 7.14
CA HIS A 114 -6.05 5.81 7.36
C HIS A 114 -5.15 5.43 6.19
N ILE A 115 -4.28 4.45 6.38
CA ILE A 115 -3.40 3.98 5.32
C ILE A 115 -3.62 2.52 4.98
N HIS A 116 -3.44 2.21 3.71
CA HIS A 116 -3.43 0.88 3.13
C HIS A 116 -2.02 0.58 2.64
N ILE A 117 -1.53 -0.61 2.94
CA ILE A 117 -0.24 -1.10 2.47
C ILE A 117 -0.50 -2.37 1.69
N VAL A 118 -0.15 -2.35 0.40
CA VAL A 118 -0.27 -3.47 -0.56
C VAL A 118 1.11 -3.89 -1.01
#